data_AF-A0A655AV66-F1
#
_entry.id   AF-A0A655AV66-F1
#
_cell.length_a   1.000
_cell.length_b   1.000
_cell.length_c   1.000
_cell.angle_alpha   90.00
_cell.angle_beta   90.00
_cell.angle_gamma   90.00
#
_symmetry.space_group_name_H-M   'P 1'
#
loop_
_entity.id
_entity.type
_entity.pdbx_description
1 polymer ?
#
loop_
_entity_poly.entity_id
_entity_poly.type
_entity_poly.pdbx_seq_one_letter_code
_entity_poly.pdbx_strand_id
1 'polypeptide(L)'
;MAADLLAPRTIPRDNGIATMTAELDEDSAVRLLSAGDSADRDQACQRAGALAAAIDGTRRPLAALQAQILHIETLAATGRESDARNELAPVATKCAELGLSRLLVDAGLA
;
A
#
# COMPACT_ATOMS: atom_id res chain seq x y z
N MET A 1 17.18 12.65 3.09
CA MET A 1 15.98 12.15 3.81
C MET A 1 14.83 11.82 2.88
N ALA A 2 14.13 12.78 2.25
CA ALA A 2 13.04 12.44 1.32
C ALA A 2 13.53 11.73 0.04
N ALA A 3 14.66 12.19 -0.53
CA ALA A 3 15.26 11.57 -1.70
C ALA A 3 15.65 10.10 -1.49
N ASP A 4 16.10 9.74 -0.28
CA ASP A 4 16.48 8.36 0.05
C ASP A 4 15.26 7.44 0.09
N LEU A 5 14.08 7.96 0.50
CA LEU A 5 12.81 7.23 0.48
C LEU A 5 12.34 6.92 -0.94
N LEU A 6 12.57 7.85 -1.88
CA LEU A 6 12.08 7.70 -3.26
C LEU A 6 12.89 6.68 -4.07
N ALA A 7 14.12 6.37 -3.67
CA ALA A 7 14.93 5.37 -4.36
C ALA A 7 14.23 3.99 -4.42
N PRO A 8 14.30 3.27 -5.55
CA PRO A 8 13.80 1.90 -5.62
C PRO A 8 14.47 1.01 -4.58
N ARG A 9 13.71 0.13 -3.94
CA ARG A 9 14.23 -0.77 -2.91
C ARG A 9 13.94 -2.23 -3.21
N THR A 10 14.83 -3.08 -2.72
CA THR A 10 14.59 -4.52 -2.59
C THR A 10 14.22 -4.80 -1.14
N ILE A 11 13.11 -5.52 -0.93
CA ILE A 11 12.66 -5.90 0.41
C ILE A 11 13.38 -7.19 0.83
N PRO A 12 14.21 -7.17 1.88
CA PRO A 12 14.87 -8.37 2.39
C PRO A 12 13.85 -9.37 2.95
N ARG A 13 14.18 -10.66 2.91
CA ARG A 13 13.26 -11.78 3.25
C ARG A 13 13.79 -12.72 4.34
N ASP A 14 15.01 -12.48 4.81
CA ASP A 14 15.74 -13.30 5.78
C ASP A 14 15.64 -12.79 7.23
N ASN A 15 15.30 -11.51 7.41
CA ASN A 15 15.14 -10.89 8.73
C ASN A 15 13.84 -10.09 8.81
N GLY A 16 12.93 -10.51 9.70
CA GLY A 16 11.61 -9.88 9.85
C GLY A 16 11.65 -8.38 10.19
N ILE A 17 12.60 -7.92 11.00
CA ILE A 17 12.73 -6.48 11.31
C ILE A 17 13.15 -5.72 10.05
N ALA A 18 14.17 -6.23 9.34
CA ALA A 18 14.63 -5.60 8.10
C ALA A 18 13.54 -5.61 7.01
N THR A 19 12.77 -6.70 6.90
CA THR A 19 11.61 -6.79 6.01
C THR A 19 10.59 -5.71 6.36
N MET A 20 10.19 -5.60 7.63
CA MET A 20 9.18 -4.62 8.07
C MET A 20 9.65 -3.17 7.87
N THR A 21 10.91 -2.87 8.18
CA THR A 21 11.45 -1.53 7.93
C THR A 21 11.42 -1.17 6.45
N ALA A 22 11.86 -2.08 5.57
CA ALA A 22 11.84 -1.84 4.14
C ALA A 22 10.42 -1.67 3.58
N GLU A 23 9.44 -2.41 4.10
CA GLU A 23 8.03 -2.28 3.72
C GLU A 23 7.43 -0.93 4.19
N LEU A 24 7.77 -0.46 5.39
CA LEU A 24 7.32 0.85 5.90
C LEU A 24 7.98 2.02 5.15
N ASP A 25 9.26 1.86 4.78
CA ASP A 25 9.95 2.83 3.93
C ASP A 25 9.32 2.89 2.52
N GLU A 26 8.92 1.74 1.98
CA GLU A 26 8.23 1.64 0.69
C GLU A 26 6.84 2.28 0.74
N ASP A 27 6.06 2.03 1.80
CA ASP A 27 4.78 2.72 2.06
C ASP A 27 4.97 4.24 2.07
N SER A 28 5.95 4.72 2.85
CA SER A 28 6.27 6.14 2.92
C SER A 28 6.65 6.73 1.55
N ALA A 29 7.40 5.98 0.74
CA ALA A 29 7.78 6.38 -0.61
C ALA A 29 6.59 6.47 -1.55
N VAL A 30 5.67 5.50 -1.49
CA VAL A 30 4.41 5.52 -2.25
C VAL A 30 3.60 6.77 -1.91
N ARG A 31 3.40 7.08 -0.63
CA ARG A 31 2.64 8.29 -0.23
C ARG A 31 3.29 9.59 -0.71
N LEU A 32 4.63 9.67 -0.68
CA LEU A 32 5.35 10.82 -1.22
C LEU A 32 5.18 10.94 -2.74
N LEU A 33 5.28 9.84 -3.49
CA LEU A 33 5.09 9.80 -4.93
C LEU A 33 3.64 10.15 -5.34
N SER A 34 2.64 9.67 -4.59
CA SER A 34 1.23 9.98 -4.85
C SER A 34 0.92 11.48 -4.80
N ALA A 35 1.67 12.24 -3.99
CA ALA A 35 1.55 13.69 -3.89
C ALA A 35 2.32 14.46 -5.00
N GLY A 36 3.10 13.76 -5.83
CA GLY A 36 3.93 14.31 -6.89
C GLY A 36 3.18 14.60 -8.19
N ASP A 37 3.97 14.69 -9.27
CA ASP A 37 3.46 14.93 -10.63
C ASP A 37 2.88 13.67 -11.29
N SER A 38 2.48 13.74 -12.56
CA SER A 38 1.87 12.60 -13.25
C SER A 38 2.79 11.37 -13.33
N ALA A 39 4.09 11.57 -13.51
CA ALA A 39 5.04 10.46 -13.60
C ALA A 39 5.26 9.83 -12.22
N ASP A 40 5.38 10.66 -11.18
CA ASP A 40 5.46 10.19 -9.80
C ASP A 40 4.22 9.39 -9.40
N ARG A 41 3.02 9.87 -9.76
CA ARG A 41 1.75 9.18 -9.48
C ARG A 41 1.64 7.83 -10.16
N ASP A 42 2.08 7.72 -11.42
CA ASP A 42 2.12 6.44 -12.11
C ASP A 42 3.09 5.47 -11.43
N GLN A 43 4.24 5.97 -10.97
CA GLN A 43 5.20 5.19 -10.20
C GLN A 43 4.63 4.77 -8.84
N ALA A 44 3.86 5.65 -8.17
CA ALA A 44 3.21 5.35 -6.90
C ALA A 44 2.27 4.14 -7.03
N CYS A 45 1.39 4.13 -8.04
CA CYS A 45 0.49 3.01 -8.30
C CYS A 45 1.25 1.71 -8.57
N GLN A 46 2.29 1.76 -9.41
CA GLN A 46 3.10 0.59 -9.72
C GLN A 46 3.78 0.01 -8.47
N ARG A 47 4.38 0.87 -7.65
CA ARG A 47 5.08 0.46 -6.43
C ARG A 47 4.12 -0.10 -5.38
N ALA A 48 2.98 0.56 -5.17
CA ALA A 48 1.97 0.10 -4.22
C ALA A 48 1.41 -1.27 -4.61
N GLY A 49 1.07 -1.48 -5.89
CA GLY A 49 0.62 -2.78 -6.39
C GLY A 49 1.70 -3.86 -6.28
N ALA A 50 2.96 -3.52 -6.58
CA ALA A 50 4.08 -4.46 -6.43
C ALA A 50 4.32 -4.85 -4.96
N LEU A 51 4.23 -3.89 -4.04
CA LEU A 51 4.35 -4.15 -2.60
C LEU A 51 3.23 -5.08 -2.12
N ALA A 52 1.98 -4.80 -2.48
CA ALA A 52 0.83 -5.63 -2.13
C ALA A 52 0.96 -7.06 -2.68
N ALA A 53 1.41 -7.21 -3.93
CA ALA A 53 1.61 -8.51 -4.56
C ALA A 53 2.79 -9.31 -3.96
N ALA A 54 3.79 -8.63 -3.41
CA ALA A 54 5.01 -9.28 -2.91
C ALA A 54 4.91 -9.80 -1.47
N ILE A 55 3.84 -9.45 -0.72
CA ILE A 55 3.64 -9.92 0.65
C ILE A 55 2.83 -11.22 0.64
N ASP A 56 3.38 -12.28 1.25
CA ASP A 56 2.67 -13.53 1.47
C ASP A 56 1.53 -13.33 2.49
N GLY A 57 0.30 -13.23 2.00
CA GLY A 57 -0.90 -13.05 2.82
C GLY A 57 -1.28 -14.25 3.68
N THR A 58 -0.76 -15.46 3.40
CA THR A 58 -0.99 -16.63 4.27
C THR A 58 -0.10 -16.53 5.51
N ARG A 59 1.14 -16.12 5.33
CA ARG A 59 2.12 -16.01 6.42
C ARG A 59 2.03 -14.69 7.19
N ARG A 60 1.70 -13.60 6.50
CA ARG A 60 1.67 -12.22 7.05
C ARG A 60 0.37 -11.50 6.67
N PRO A 61 -0.80 -12.00 7.11
CA PRO A 61 -2.10 -11.52 6.66
C PRO A 61 -2.36 -10.03 6.93
N LEU A 62 -1.94 -9.52 8.09
CA LEU A 62 -2.12 -8.09 8.42
C LEU A 62 -1.28 -7.19 7.51
N ALA A 63 -0.01 -7.55 7.25
CA ALA A 63 0.86 -6.77 6.37
C ALA A 63 0.33 -6.76 4.94
N ALA A 64 -0.18 -7.90 4.45
CA ALA A 64 -0.81 -7.99 3.13
C ALA A 64 -2.07 -7.11 3.03
N LEU A 65 -2.91 -7.13 4.07
CA LEU A 65 -4.12 -6.29 4.13
C LEU A 65 -3.76 -4.79 4.12
N GLN A 66 -2.78 -4.36 4.91
CA GLN A 66 -2.34 -2.96 4.95
C GLN A 66 -1.75 -2.50 3.61
N ALA A 67 -0.98 -3.35 2.92
CA ALA A 67 -0.44 -3.03 1.61
C ALA A 67 -1.54 -2.95 0.52
N GLN A 68 -2.58 -3.78 0.60
CA GLN A 68 -3.76 -3.65 -0.27
C GLN A 68 -4.50 -2.33 -0.02
N ILE A 69 -4.69 -1.94 1.24
CA ILE A 69 -5.30 -0.65 1.60
C ILE A 69 -4.48 0.52 1.04
N LEU A 70 -3.14 0.48 1.18
CA LEU A 70 -2.25 1.48 0.58
C LEU A 70 -2.39 1.55 -0.94
N HIS A 71 -2.53 0.40 -1.62
CA HIS A 71 -2.73 0.38 -3.07
C HIS A 71 -4.04 1.06 -3.46
N ILE A 72 -5.14 0.76 -2.76
CA ILE A 72 -6.44 1.39 -3.00
C ILE A 72 -6.39 2.90 -2.72
N GLU A 73 -5.78 3.32 -1.61
CA GLU A 73 -5.54 4.73 -1.27
C GLU A 73 -4.78 5.44 -2.39
N THR A 74 -3.74 4.80 -2.91
CA THR A 74 -2.92 5.33 -4.00
C THR A 74 -3.69 5.43 -5.31
N LEU A 75 -4.49 4.42 -5.67
CA LEU A 75 -5.35 4.48 -6.85
C LEU A 75 -6.37 5.63 -6.73
N ALA A 76 -6.98 5.81 -5.56
CA ALA A 76 -7.91 6.91 -5.33
C ALA A 76 -7.22 8.28 -5.41
N ALA A 77 -6.10 8.46 -4.71
CA ALA A 77 -5.35 9.73 -4.66
C ALA A 77 -4.80 10.16 -6.02
N THR A 78 -4.55 9.21 -6.92
CA THR A 78 -4.02 9.46 -8.26
C THR A 78 -5.09 9.57 -9.36
N GLY A 79 -6.38 9.52 -8.99
CA GLY A 79 -7.51 9.70 -9.92
C GLY A 79 -7.96 8.43 -10.64
N ARG A 80 -7.49 7.25 -10.22
CA ARG A 80 -7.85 5.94 -10.78
C ARG A 80 -9.04 5.32 -10.01
N GLU A 81 -10.10 6.10 -9.87
CA GLU A 81 -11.23 5.78 -8.98
C GLU A 81 -11.94 4.46 -9.32
N SER A 82 -12.03 4.11 -10.60
CA SER A 82 -12.67 2.85 -11.03
C SER A 82 -11.90 1.64 -10.51
N ASP A 83 -10.58 1.67 -10.59
CA ASP A 83 -9.72 0.59 -10.10
C ASP A 83 -9.77 0.53 -8.57
N ALA A 84 -9.67 1.68 -7.90
CA ALA A 84 -9.79 1.77 -6.45
C ALA A 84 -11.10 1.16 -5.94
N ARG A 85 -12.24 1.50 -6.59
CA ARG A 85 -13.56 0.99 -6.20
C ARG A 85 -13.68 -0.52 -6.38
N ASN A 86 -13.11 -1.06 -7.47
CA ASN A 86 -13.13 -2.50 -7.74
C ASN A 86 -12.33 -3.28 -6.68
N GLU A 87 -11.19 -2.76 -6.25
CA GLU A 87 -10.35 -3.37 -5.23
C GLU A 87 -10.89 -3.20 -3.80
N LEU A 88 -11.59 -2.09 -3.53
CA LEU A 88 -12.09 -1.78 -2.18
C LEU A 88 -13.15 -2.76 -1.68
N ALA A 89 -14.08 -3.20 -2.53
CA ALA A 89 -15.22 -4.03 -2.11
C ALA A 89 -14.82 -5.33 -1.34
N PRO A 90 -13.91 -6.18 -1.86
CA PRO A 90 -13.48 -7.37 -1.13
C PRO A 90 -12.68 -7.03 0.14
N VAL A 91 -11.85 -5.99 0.11
CA VAL A 91 -11.05 -5.54 1.27
C VAL A 91 -11.95 -5.01 2.38
N ALA A 92 -12.97 -4.23 2.03
CA ALA A 92 -13.96 -3.68 2.95
C ALA A 92 -14.75 -4.78 3.66
N THR A 93 -15.20 -5.78 2.89
CA THR A 93 -15.87 -6.98 3.43
C THR A 93 -14.95 -7.68 4.43
N LYS A 94 -13.68 -7.88 4.07
CA LYS A 94 -12.72 -8.55 4.94
C LYS A 94 -12.44 -7.79 6.24
N CYS A 95 -12.26 -6.47 6.15
CA CYS A 95 -12.09 -5.62 7.32
C CYS A 95 -13.30 -5.70 8.25
N ALA A 96 -14.53 -5.68 7.71
CA ALA A 96 -15.73 -5.81 8.52
C ALA A 96 -15.82 -7.16 9.26
N GLU A 97 -15.56 -8.27 8.56
CA GLU A 97 -15.53 -9.62 9.15
C GLU A 97 -14.51 -9.75 10.29
N LEU A 98 -13.36 -9.08 10.16
CA LEU A 98 -12.28 -9.15 11.14
C LEU A 98 -12.37 -8.08 12.25
N GLY A 99 -13.38 -7.20 12.23
CA GLY A 99 -13.48 -6.08 13.16
C GLY A 99 -12.41 -5.00 12.96
N LEU A 100 -11.84 -4.93 11.76
CA LEU A 100 -10.74 -4.02 11.37
C LEU A 100 -11.19 -2.85 10.50
N SER A 101 -12.49 -2.50 10.51
CA SER A 101 -13.03 -1.39 9.71
C SER A 101 -12.34 -0.05 9.96
N ARG A 102 -11.73 0.15 11.15
CA ARG A 102 -10.97 1.36 11.47
C ARG A 102 -9.79 1.60 10.51
N LEU A 103 -9.19 0.54 9.95
CA LEU A 103 -8.09 0.68 8.99
C LEU A 103 -8.53 1.42 7.72
N LEU A 104 -9.77 1.21 7.26
CA LEU A 104 -10.32 1.90 6.09
C LEU A 104 -10.66 3.36 6.40
N VAL A 105 -11.20 3.61 7.59
CA VAL A 105 -11.49 4.98 8.06
C VAL A 105 -10.21 5.80 8.14
N ASP A 106 -9.15 5.25 8.73
CA ASP A 106 -7.87 5.94 8.88
C ASP A 106 -7.20 6.17 7.52
N ALA A 107 -7.48 5.33 6.51
CA ALA A 107 -7.04 5.50 5.13
C ALA A 107 -7.94 6.42 4.29
N GLY A 108 -9.05 6.95 4.84
CA GLY A 108 -10.00 7.79 4.10
C GLY A 108 -10.83 7.04 3.05
N LEU A 109 -11.01 5.72 3.23
CA LEU A 109 -11.69 4.81 2.30
C LEU A 109 -13.04 4.27 2.84
N ALA A 110 -13.56 4.87 3.91
CA ALA A 110 -14.82 4.47 4.55
C ALA A 110 -16.03 5.26 4.04
#